data_AF-A0A5C7L3K0-F1
#
_entry.id   AF-A0A5C7L3K0-F1
#
_cell.length_a   1.000
_cell.length_b   1.000
_cell.length_c   1.000
_cell.angle_alpha   90.00
_cell.angle_beta   90.00
_cell.angle_gamma   90.00
#
_symmetry.space_group_name_H-M   'P 1'
#
loop_
_entity.id
_entity.type
_entity.pdbx_description
1 polymer ?
#
loop_
_entity_poly.entity_id
_entity_poly.type
_entity_poly.pdbx_seq_one_letter_code
_entity_poly.pdbx_strand_id
1 'polypeptide(L)'
;MLGSTLTTHPRRKRGYTLIEIVAALAMFTIIMLAITQILGRGVSSYRETKRTQANLETAQFALSLIAKELRTSSIVDSNITATNSTIEFYDYSQSRCIQYILDESSGQITRRAVSFSDPDPNVNRSSCAGHTFGGSAQVVFSGLLDQAVNVVTSTPASPDPRVGRVTFVITVGTGSNASTLQTSISLRDYNYTGL
;
A
#
# COMPACT_ATOMS: atom_id res chain seq x y z
N MET A 1 64.58 7.61 64.19
CA MET A 1 63.57 7.41 63.12
C MET A 1 62.45 8.42 63.34
N LEU A 2 62.45 9.49 62.55
CA LEU A 2 61.38 10.50 62.55
C LEU A 2 60.17 9.94 61.79
N GLY A 3 59.01 9.89 62.45
CA GLY A 3 57.71 9.63 61.81
C GLY A 3 56.81 10.85 61.99
N SER A 4 56.79 11.75 61.02
CA SER A 4 55.87 12.89 60.98
C SER A 4 54.48 12.41 60.54
N THR A 5 53.53 12.41 61.47
CA THR A 5 52.11 12.18 61.18
C THR A 5 51.50 13.45 60.58
N LEU A 6 51.31 13.44 59.26
CA LEU A 6 50.55 14.44 58.51
C LEU A 6 49.06 14.41 58.92
N THR A 7 48.62 15.42 59.66
CA THR A 7 47.22 15.64 60.02
C THR A 7 46.47 16.25 58.83
N THR A 8 45.60 15.48 58.18
CA THR A 8 44.73 15.97 57.11
C THR A 8 43.51 16.68 57.72
N HIS A 9 43.42 17.99 57.55
CA HIS A 9 42.25 18.76 57.97
C HIS A 9 41.04 18.45 57.06
N PRO A 10 39.88 18.08 57.62
CA PRO A 10 38.68 17.88 56.83
C PRO A 10 38.22 19.22 56.24
N ARG A 11 38.23 19.33 54.91
CA ARG A 11 37.74 20.51 54.21
C ARG A 11 36.23 20.65 54.42
N ARG A 12 35.82 21.79 54.99
CA ARG A 12 34.41 22.18 55.18
C ARG A 12 33.71 22.23 53.81
N LYS A 13 32.77 21.31 53.55
CA LYS A 13 31.97 21.34 52.32
C LYS A 13 30.98 22.50 52.42
N ARG A 14 31.04 23.43 51.47
CA ARG A 14 30.06 24.51 51.35
C ARG A 14 28.73 23.89 50.92
N GLY A 15 27.67 24.08 51.71
CA GLY A 15 26.32 23.64 51.37
C GLY A 15 25.71 24.53 50.29
N TYR A 16 24.77 23.99 49.54
CA TYR A 16 24.00 24.73 48.55
C TYR A 16 23.06 25.73 49.23
N THR A 17 22.89 26.89 48.60
CA THR A 17 21.94 27.89 49.08
C THR A 17 20.53 27.53 48.61
N LEU A 18 19.50 27.95 49.36
CA LEU A 18 18.11 27.68 49.00
C LEU A 18 17.76 28.24 47.61
N ILE A 19 18.30 29.42 47.27
CA ILE A 19 18.09 30.06 45.96
C ILE A 19 18.71 29.27 44.81
N GLU A 20 19.85 28.61 45.03
CA GLU A 20 20.52 27.78 44.04
C GLU A 20 19.73 26.50 43.73
N ILE A 21 19.10 25.91 44.75
CA ILE A 21 18.20 24.76 44.58
C ILE A 21 16.95 25.15 43.80
N VAL A 22 16.34 26.30 44.10
CA VAL A 22 15.15 26.79 43.38
C VAL A 22 15.48 27.08 41.91
N ALA A 23 16.63 27.73 41.64
CA ALA A 23 17.09 27.99 40.28
C ALA A 23 17.33 26.69 39.50
N ALA A 24 17.98 25.69 40.12
CA ALA A 24 18.23 24.40 39.49
C ALA A 24 16.93 23.65 39.16
N LEU A 25 15.94 23.66 40.07
CA LEU A 25 14.63 23.06 39.83
C LEU A 25 13.87 23.73 38.69
N ALA A 26 13.91 25.06 38.61
CA ALA A 26 13.28 25.81 37.51
C ALA A 26 13.92 25.49 36.15
N MET A 27 15.25 25.40 36.09
CA MET A 27 15.93 24.98 34.85
C MET A 27 15.60 23.54 34.47
N PHE A 28 15.59 22.63 35.46
CA PHE A 28 15.27 21.23 35.23
C PHE A 28 13.85 21.03 34.68
N THR A 29 12.84 21.73 35.22
CA THR A 29 11.46 21.60 34.74
C THR A 29 11.31 22.11 33.31
N ILE A 30 11.94 23.23 32.96
CA ILE A 30 11.93 23.77 31.59
C ILE A 30 12.54 22.75 30.61
N ILE A 31 13.70 22.17 30.97
CA ILE A 31 14.37 21.15 30.13
C ILE A 31 13.48 19.92 29.99
N MET A 32 12.88 19.44 31.08
CA MET A 32 12.05 18.24 31.04
C MET A 32 10.77 18.42 30.22
N LEU A 33 10.16 19.61 30.27
CA LEU A 33 9.02 19.97 29.42
C LEU A 33 9.40 19.96 27.94
N ALA A 34 10.55 20.52 27.58
CA ALA A 34 11.04 20.51 26.20
C ALA A 34 11.27 19.08 25.70
N ILE A 35 11.92 18.22 26.50
CA ILE A 35 12.15 16.81 26.16
C ILE A 35 10.82 16.07 25.94
N THR A 36 9.85 16.28 26.84
CA THR A 36 8.54 15.61 26.75
C THR A 36 7.80 15.98 25.47
N GLN A 37 7.85 17.25 25.06
CA GLN A 37 7.23 17.70 23.80
C GLN A 37 7.91 17.06 22.58
N ILE A 38 9.24 16.97 22.57
CA ILE A 38 10.01 16.34 21.49
C ILE A 38 9.66 14.85 21.38
N LEU A 39 9.67 14.14 22.51
CA LEU A 39 9.36 12.70 22.54
C LEU A 39 7.91 12.44 22.13
N GLY A 40 6.96 13.26 22.59
CA GLY A 40 5.55 13.13 22.22
C GLY A 40 5.34 13.25 20.70
N ARG A 41 5.98 14.23 20.06
CA ARG A 41 5.96 14.39 18.60
C ARG A 41 6.65 13.23 17.88
N GLY A 42 7.79 12.79 18.40
CA GLY A 42 8.55 11.66 17.83
C GLY A 42 7.76 10.36 17.80
N VAL A 43 7.08 10.01 18.90
CA VAL A 43 6.25 8.79 18.97
C VAL A 43 5.07 8.85 18.01
N SER A 44 4.39 10.00 17.92
CA SER A 44 3.26 10.16 16.98
C SER A 44 3.72 10.02 15.53
N SER A 45 4.83 10.67 15.17
CA SER A 45 5.41 10.60 13.83
C SER A 45 5.82 9.17 13.48
N TYR A 46 6.49 8.46 14.40
CA TYR A 46 6.89 7.07 14.20
C TYR A 46 5.70 6.13 13.94
N ARG A 47 4.60 6.30 14.70
CA ARG A 47 3.38 5.49 14.50
C ARG A 47 2.76 5.73 13.13
N GLU A 48 2.72 6.98 12.69
CA GLU A 48 2.17 7.35 11.38
C GLU A 48 3.01 6.78 10.24
N THR A 49 4.34 6.95 10.29
CA THR A 49 5.26 6.37 9.31
C THR A 49 5.11 4.85 9.22
N LYS A 50 4.98 4.17 10.37
CA LYS A 50 4.78 2.72 10.41
C LYS A 50 3.45 2.29 9.79
N ARG A 51 2.37 3.07 9.99
CA ARG A 51 1.07 2.83 9.36
C ARG A 51 1.14 3.01 7.84
N THR A 52 1.77 4.08 7.37
CA THR A 52 1.98 4.32 5.93
C THR A 52 2.81 3.21 5.29
N GLN A 53 3.88 2.78 5.96
CA GLN A 53 4.70 1.66 5.49
C GLN A 53 3.89 0.37 5.38
N ALA A 54 3.11 0.02 6.40
CA ALA A 54 2.26 -1.17 6.36
C ALA A 54 1.26 -1.10 5.19
N ASN A 55 0.61 0.05 4.99
CA ASN A 55 -0.32 0.25 3.88
C ASN A 55 0.36 0.14 2.50
N LEU A 56 1.58 0.66 2.36
CA LEU A 56 2.37 0.53 1.14
C LEU A 56 2.71 -0.93 0.84
N GLU A 57 3.09 -1.71 1.85
CA GLU A 57 3.40 -3.14 1.71
C GLU A 57 2.16 -3.95 1.29
N THR A 58 1.00 -3.73 1.92
CA THR A 58 -0.26 -4.38 1.51
C THR A 58 -0.70 -3.96 0.11
N ALA A 59 -0.54 -2.68 -0.25
CA ALA A 59 -0.86 -2.19 -1.59
C ALA A 59 0.04 -2.82 -2.65
N GLN A 60 1.35 -2.93 -2.41
CA GLN A 60 2.30 -3.60 -3.30
C GLN A 60 1.98 -5.09 -3.45
N PHE A 61 1.58 -5.75 -2.36
CA PHE A 61 1.14 -7.15 -2.41
C PHE A 61 -0.12 -7.30 -3.27
N ALA A 62 -1.13 -6.45 -3.07
CA ALA A 62 -2.37 -6.47 -3.84
C ALA A 62 -2.11 -6.22 -5.33
N LEU A 63 -1.32 -5.21 -5.68
CA LEU A 63 -0.92 -4.92 -7.06
C LEU A 63 -0.13 -6.08 -7.69
N SER A 64 0.73 -6.74 -6.91
CA SER A 64 1.49 -7.89 -7.38
C SER A 64 0.61 -9.11 -7.64
N LEU A 65 -0.42 -9.31 -6.82
CA LEU A 65 -1.45 -10.33 -7.02
C LEU A 65 -2.25 -10.05 -8.30
N ILE A 66 -2.79 -8.84 -8.44
CA ILE A 66 -3.51 -8.39 -9.65
C ILE A 66 -2.63 -8.59 -10.89
N ALA A 67 -1.37 -8.16 -10.82
CA ALA A 67 -0.43 -8.28 -11.92
C ALA A 67 -0.14 -9.74 -12.29
N LYS A 68 -0.10 -10.65 -11.31
CA LYS A 68 0.08 -12.08 -11.57
C LYS A 68 -1.11 -12.65 -12.34
N GLU A 69 -2.33 -12.32 -11.92
CA GLU A 69 -3.54 -12.79 -12.59
C GLU A 69 -3.69 -12.19 -13.99
N LEU A 70 -3.33 -10.92 -14.17
CA LEU A 70 -3.42 -10.25 -15.47
C LEU A 70 -2.46 -10.80 -16.54
N ARG A 71 -1.27 -11.27 -16.13
CA ARG A 71 -0.25 -11.79 -17.07
C ARG A 71 -0.68 -13.02 -17.85
N THR A 72 -1.64 -13.80 -17.36
CA THR A 72 -2.19 -14.99 -18.04
C THR A 72 -3.63 -14.79 -18.48
N SER A 73 -4.07 -13.54 -18.58
CA SER A 73 -5.44 -13.19 -18.88
C SER A 73 -5.61 -12.40 -20.18
N SER A 74 -6.83 -12.43 -20.71
CA SER A 74 -7.31 -11.47 -21.71
C SER A 74 -8.39 -10.60 -21.09
N ILE A 75 -8.37 -9.30 -21.41
CA ILE A 75 -9.40 -8.36 -20.97
C ILE A 75 -10.68 -8.68 -21.73
N VAL A 76 -11.76 -8.68 -20.97
CA VAL A 76 -13.09 -9.00 -21.45
C VAL A 76 -13.97 -7.77 -21.42
N ASP A 77 -13.99 -7.05 -20.30
CA ASP A 77 -14.66 -5.77 -20.17
C ASP A 77 -13.91 -4.86 -19.19
N SER A 78 -14.11 -3.55 -19.32
CA SER A 78 -13.58 -2.57 -18.37
C SER A 78 -14.47 -1.35 -18.33
N ASN A 79 -14.87 -0.96 -17.13
CA ASN A 79 -15.60 0.27 -16.87
C ASN A 79 -14.75 1.15 -15.94
N ILE A 80 -14.10 2.16 -16.51
CA ILE A 80 -13.19 3.03 -15.79
C ILE A 80 -13.86 4.39 -15.59
N THR A 81 -14.14 4.74 -14.34
CA THR A 81 -14.55 6.08 -13.94
C THR A 81 -13.54 6.66 -12.95
N ALA A 82 -13.63 7.95 -12.64
CA ALA A 82 -12.75 8.58 -11.66
C ALA A 82 -12.81 7.85 -10.32
N THR A 83 -14.02 7.61 -9.80
CA THR A 83 -14.20 7.08 -8.43
C THR A 83 -14.40 5.58 -8.34
N ASN A 84 -14.82 4.94 -9.44
CA ASN A 84 -15.03 3.50 -9.49
C ASN A 84 -14.49 2.91 -10.81
N SER A 85 -13.49 2.04 -10.70
CA SER A 85 -12.88 1.37 -11.83
C SER A 85 -13.08 -0.13 -11.71
N THR A 86 -13.82 -0.72 -12.64
CA THR A 86 -14.04 -2.16 -12.73
C THR A 86 -13.30 -2.72 -13.93
N ILE A 87 -12.55 -3.79 -13.73
CA ILE A 87 -11.84 -4.49 -14.79
C ILE A 87 -12.19 -5.97 -14.71
N GLU A 88 -12.62 -6.51 -15.83
CA GLU A 88 -13.02 -7.90 -15.98
C GLU A 88 -12.12 -8.57 -16.99
N PHE A 89 -11.58 -9.72 -16.60
CA PHE A 89 -10.69 -10.48 -17.45
C PHE A 89 -10.85 -11.97 -17.22
N TYR A 90 -10.49 -12.72 -18.25
CA TYR A 90 -10.51 -14.18 -18.23
C TYR A 90 -9.09 -14.71 -18.07
N ASP A 91 -8.83 -15.43 -16.98
CA ASP A 91 -7.56 -16.11 -16.73
C ASP A 91 -7.55 -17.52 -17.33
N TYR A 92 -6.70 -17.71 -18.35
CA TYR A 92 -6.53 -18.98 -19.05
C TYR A 92 -5.85 -20.05 -18.18
N SER A 93 -5.06 -19.64 -17.18
CA SER A 93 -4.31 -20.57 -16.32
C SER A 93 -5.24 -21.37 -15.40
N GLN A 94 -6.29 -20.72 -14.88
CA GLN A 94 -7.22 -21.33 -13.92
C GLN A 94 -8.61 -21.58 -14.51
N SER A 95 -8.87 -21.18 -15.75
CA SER A 95 -10.20 -21.18 -16.37
C SER A 95 -11.24 -20.41 -15.55
N ARG A 96 -10.86 -19.19 -15.14
CA ARG A 96 -11.69 -18.34 -14.26
C ARG A 96 -11.85 -16.95 -14.84
N CYS A 97 -13.06 -16.43 -14.70
CA CYS A 97 -13.37 -15.02 -14.95
C CYS A 97 -13.21 -14.27 -13.64
N ILE A 98 -12.45 -13.19 -13.66
CA ILE A 98 -12.06 -12.42 -12.48
C ILE A 98 -12.45 -10.97 -12.71
N GLN A 99 -13.08 -10.37 -11.69
CA GLN A 99 -13.43 -8.97 -11.66
C GLN A 99 -12.70 -8.31 -10.51
N TYR A 100 -12.01 -7.22 -10.82
CA TYR A 100 -11.49 -6.29 -9.83
C TYR A 100 -12.29 -5.00 -9.85
N ILE A 101 -12.75 -4.59 -8.69
CA ILE A 101 -13.45 -3.31 -8.49
C ILE A 101 -12.57 -2.48 -7.57
N LEU A 102 -12.09 -1.36 -8.08
CA LEU A 102 -11.41 -0.35 -7.31
C LEU A 102 -12.41 0.77 -7.03
N ASP A 103 -12.75 0.96 -5.77
CA ASP A 103 -13.78 1.89 -5.32
C ASP A 103 -13.19 2.87 -4.31
N GLU A 104 -13.05 4.12 -4.72
CA GLU A 104 -12.55 5.20 -3.89
C GLU A 104 -13.51 5.55 -2.76
N SER A 105 -14.82 5.37 -2.98
CA SER A 105 -15.83 5.74 -1.99
C SER A 105 -15.79 4.82 -0.76
N SER A 106 -15.53 3.52 -0.98
CA SER A 106 -15.27 2.56 0.10
C SER A 106 -13.79 2.46 0.48
N GLY A 107 -12.91 3.11 -0.29
CA GLY A 107 -11.46 3.08 -0.13
C GLY A 107 -10.87 1.67 -0.29
N GLN A 108 -11.48 0.83 -1.11
CA GLN A 108 -11.17 -0.60 -1.19
C GLN A 108 -10.96 -1.07 -2.63
N ILE A 109 -10.10 -2.07 -2.76
CA ILE A 109 -9.99 -2.89 -3.96
C ILE A 109 -10.58 -4.24 -3.61
N THR A 110 -11.62 -4.63 -4.33
CA THR A 110 -12.29 -5.91 -4.15
C THR A 110 -12.14 -6.80 -5.37
N ARG A 111 -12.19 -8.10 -5.14
CA ARG A 111 -12.04 -9.15 -6.15
C ARG A 111 -13.23 -10.09 -6.10
N ARG A 112 -13.74 -10.44 -7.27
CA ARG A 112 -14.71 -11.53 -7.47
C ARG A 112 -14.16 -12.48 -8.52
N ALA A 113 -14.49 -13.76 -8.39
CA ALA A 113 -14.08 -14.76 -9.37
C ALA A 113 -15.15 -15.84 -9.52
N VAL A 114 -15.34 -16.29 -10.75
CA VAL A 114 -16.19 -17.43 -11.11
C VAL A 114 -15.37 -18.37 -12.00
N SER A 115 -15.61 -19.67 -11.87
CA SER A 115 -14.96 -20.67 -12.75
C SER A 115 -15.93 -21.07 -13.85
N PHE A 116 -15.42 -21.17 -15.08
CA PHE A 116 -16.14 -21.76 -16.20
C PHE A 116 -15.48 -23.08 -16.57
N SER A 117 -16.26 -24.06 -17.00
CA SER A 117 -15.80 -25.43 -17.25
C SER A 117 -16.18 -25.92 -18.64
N ASP A 118 -16.05 -25.07 -19.66
CA ASP A 118 -16.14 -25.50 -21.05
C ASP A 118 -14.77 -26.01 -21.55
N PRO A 119 -14.71 -27.09 -22.35
CA PRO A 119 -13.49 -27.56 -23.00
C PRO A 119 -12.83 -26.52 -23.92
N ASP A 120 -13.61 -25.59 -24.49
CA ASP A 120 -13.11 -24.51 -25.35
C ASP A 120 -12.86 -23.23 -24.51
N PRO A 121 -11.60 -22.78 -24.38
CA PRO A 121 -11.27 -21.57 -23.64
C PRO A 121 -11.88 -20.30 -24.26
N ASN A 122 -12.23 -20.30 -25.54
CA ASN A 122 -12.89 -19.17 -26.20
C ASN A 122 -14.35 -19.04 -25.78
N VAL A 123 -15.04 -20.16 -25.57
CA VAL A 123 -16.41 -20.19 -25.05
C VAL A 123 -16.44 -19.72 -23.60
N ASN A 124 -15.45 -20.12 -22.80
CA ASN A 124 -15.31 -19.61 -21.42
C ASN A 124 -15.06 -18.10 -21.38
N ARG A 125 -14.20 -17.59 -22.28
CA ARG A 125 -13.94 -16.14 -22.40
C ARG A 125 -15.19 -15.38 -22.84
N SER A 126 -15.91 -15.85 -23.85
CA SER A 126 -17.14 -15.18 -24.30
C SER A 126 -18.23 -15.22 -23.24
N SER A 127 -18.32 -16.33 -22.48
CA SER A 127 -19.21 -16.46 -21.32
C SER A 127 -18.86 -15.48 -20.20
N CYS A 128 -17.56 -15.21 -19.99
CA CYS A 128 -17.08 -14.17 -19.07
C CYS A 128 -17.58 -12.77 -19.47
N ALA A 129 -17.68 -12.46 -20.77
CA ALA A 129 -18.09 -11.14 -21.25
C ALA A 129 -19.53 -10.76 -20.95
N GLY A 130 -20.41 -11.75 -20.83
CA GLY A 130 -21.80 -11.55 -20.43
C GLY A 130 -22.08 -11.87 -18.97
N HIS A 131 -21.04 -12.21 -18.19
CA HIS A 131 -21.25 -12.72 -16.84
C HIS A 131 -21.48 -11.59 -15.83
N THR A 132 -22.60 -11.63 -15.11
CA THR A 132 -22.81 -10.76 -13.97
C THR A 132 -22.26 -11.41 -12.70
N PHE A 133 -21.20 -10.83 -12.14
CA PHE A 133 -20.60 -11.30 -10.89
C PHE A 133 -21.55 -11.13 -9.70
N GLY A 134 -22.18 -12.22 -9.28
CA GLY A 134 -22.97 -12.29 -8.04
C GLY A 134 -22.12 -12.55 -6.79
N GLY A 135 -22.73 -12.38 -5.61
CA GLY A 135 -22.13 -12.75 -4.31
C GLY A 135 -21.28 -11.67 -3.64
N SER A 136 -20.66 -12.04 -2.51
CA SER A 136 -19.81 -11.14 -1.72
C SER A 136 -18.44 -10.97 -2.36
N ALA A 137 -17.97 -9.74 -2.47
CA ALA A 137 -16.63 -9.44 -2.96
C ALA A 137 -15.58 -9.69 -1.86
N GLN A 138 -14.42 -10.23 -2.24
CA GLN A 138 -13.28 -10.34 -1.34
C GLN A 138 -12.49 -9.04 -1.34
N VAL A 139 -12.27 -8.43 -0.18
CA VAL A 139 -11.40 -7.25 -0.06
C VAL A 139 -9.95 -7.70 -0.21
N VAL A 140 -9.27 -7.19 -1.23
CA VAL A 140 -7.84 -7.46 -1.51
C VAL A 140 -6.97 -6.35 -0.93
N PHE A 141 -7.48 -5.13 -0.90
CA PHE A 141 -6.80 -3.98 -0.31
C PHE A 141 -7.81 -2.99 0.28
N SER A 142 -7.41 -2.31 1.34
CA SER A 142 -8.17 -1.23 1.99
C SER A 142 -7.23 -0.08 2.30
N GLY A 143 -7.70 1.16 2.10
CA GLY A 143 -6.89 2.38 2.23
C GLY A 143 -6.57 3.04 0.89
N LEU A 144 -7.40 2.80 -0.13
CA LEU A 144 -7.34 3.52 -1.41
C LEU A 144 -7.86 4.95 -1.19
N LEU A 145 -7.08 5.94 -1.63
CA LEU A 145 -7.46 7.35 -1.56
C LEU A 145 -7.86 7.91 -2.93
N ASP A 146 -7.17 7.46 -3.97
CA ASP A 146 -7.31 7.95 -5.34
C ASP A 146 -6.79 6.86 -6.28
N GLN A 147 -7.34 6.80 -7.48
CA GLN A 147 -6.98 5.83 -8.50
C GLN A 147 -6.95 6.45 -9.90
N ALA A 148 -6.06 5.93 -10.73
CA ALA A 148 -6.16 6.07 -12.17
C ALA A 148 -5.83 4.73 -12.82
N VAL A 149 -6.78 4.23 -13.59
CA VAL A 149 -6.61 3.00 -14.37
C VAL A 149 -6.59 3.36 -15.84
N ASN A 150 -5.61 2.83 -16.56
CA ASN A 150 -5.57 2.93 -18.02
C ASN A 150 -5.52 1.53 -18.62
N VAL A 151 -6.53 1.21 -19.43
CA VAL A 151 -6.64 -0.08 -20.10
C VAL A 151 -6.42 0.12 -21.60
N VAL A 152 -5.42 -0.57 -22.14
CA VAL A 152 -5.18 -0.71 -23.57
C VAL A 152 -5.52 -2.15 -23.93
N THR A 153 -6.61 -2.36 -24.66
CA THR A 153 -7.02 -3.70 -25.10
C THR A 153 -6.13 -4.23 -26.22
N SER A 154 -5.99 -5.55 -26.32
CA SER A 154 -5.29 -6.18 -27.44
C SER A 154 -6.02 -5.92 -28.76
N THR A 155 -5.32 -5.57 -29.83
CA THR A 155 -5.93 -5.38 -31.15
C THR A 155 -5.45 -6.44 -32.14
N PRO A 156 -6.36 -7.14 -32.85
CA PRO A 156 -6.02 -8.14 -33.87
C PRO A 156 -5.37 -7.59 -35.15
N ALA A 157 -4.99 -6.31 -35.20
CA ALA A 157 -4.66 -5.64 -36.44
C ALA A 157 -3.40 -6.24 -37.10
N SER A 158 -3.58 -6.88 -38.26
CA SER A 158 -2.48 -7.18 -39.18
C SER A 158 -2.07 -5.88 -39.89
N PRO A 159 -0.77 -5.51 -39.98
CA PRO A 159 0.41 -6.33 -39.72
C PRO A 159 1.01 -6.25 -38.29
N ASP A 160 0.52 -5.37 -37.42
CA ASP A 160 1.11 -5.09 -36.11
C ASP A 160 0.18 -5.50 -34.95
N PRO A 161 0.15 -6.80 -34.56
CA PRO A 161 -0.63 -7.24 -33.42
C PRO A 161 -0.10 -6.56 -32.15
N ARG A 162 -0.98 -5.82 -31.45
CA ARG A 162 -0.64 -5.15 -30.20
C ARG A 162 -1.19 -5.95 -29.05
N VAL A 163 -0.30 -6.37 -28.15
CA VAL A 163 -0.68 -7.01 -26.90
C VAL A 163 -1.22 -5.95 -25.96
N GLY A 164 -2.36 -6.24 -25.33
CA GLY A 164 -2.98 -5.28 -24.41
C GLY A 164 -2.10 -5.01 -23.19
N ARG A 165 -2.34 -3.87 -22.54
CA ARG A 165 -1.63 -3.40 -21.36
C ARG A 165 -2.59 -2.74 -20.40
N VAL A 166 -2.46 -3.05 -19.11
CA VAL A 166 -3.18 -2.36 -18.04
C VAL A 166 -2.17 -1.62 -17.17
N THR A 167 -2.43 -0.35 -16.93
CA THR A 167 -1.66 0.47 -15.98
C THR A 167 -2.57 0.84 -14.82
N PHE A 168 -2.16 0.48 -13.61
CA PHE A 168 -2.78 0.94 -12.37
C PHE A 168 -1.91 2.01 -11.75
N VAL A 169 -2.53 3.11 -11.35
CA VAL A 169 -1.99 4.11 -10.46
C VAL A 169 -2.93 4.16 -9.27
N ILE A 170 -2.43 3.90 -8.06
CA ILE A 170 -3.21 3.99 -6.84
C ILE A 170 -2.48 4.86 -5.83
N THR A 171 -3.22 5.69 -5.11
CA THR A 171 -2.68 6.49 -4.02
C THR A 171 -3.17 5.91 -2.70
N VAL A 172 -2.23 5.68 -1.78
CA VAL A 172 -2.48 5.04 -0.48
C VAL A 172 -1.84 5.86 0.63
N GLY A 173 -2.48 5.91 1.81
CA GLY A 173 -1.95 6.62 2.98
C GLY A 173 -2.98 7.53 3.62
N THR A 174 -2.50 8.58 4.29
CA THR A 174 -3.32 9.52 5.07
C THR A 174 -2.76 10.93 4.94
N GLY A 175 -3.57 11.86 4.42
CA GLY A 175 -3.22 13.28 4.33
C GLY A 175 -1.90 13.53 3.59
N SER A 176 -0.96 14.23 4.25
CA SER A 176 0.35 14.58 3.68
C SER A 176 1.31 13.40 3.51
N ASN A 177 0.97 12.21 4.04
CA ASN A 177 1.78 10.99 3.92
C ASN A 177 1.23 10.03 2.87
N ALA A 178 0.41 10.52 1.94
CA ALA A 178 -0.05 9.75 0.80
C ALA A 178 1.13 9.41 -0.12
N SER A 179 1.12 8.18 -0.64
CA SER A 179 2.11 7.67 -1.58
C SER A 179 1.39 7.06 -2.77
N THR A 180 1.86 7.41 -3.97
CA THR A 180 1.31 6.89 -5.22
C THR A 180 2.15 5.73 -5.71
N LEU A 181 1.50 4.60 -5.98
CA LEU A 181 2.08 3.39 -6.55
C LEU A 181 1.58 3.26 -7.98
N GLN A 182 2.49 2.96 -8.91
CA GLN A 182 2.15 2.68 -10.30
C GLN A 182 2.68 1.31 -10.71
N THR A 183 1.85 0.51 -11.37
CA THR A 183 2.24 -0.75 -12.00
C THR A 183 1.64 -0.86 -13.39
N SER A 184 2.44 -1.33 -14.34
CA SER A 184 2.03 -1.56 -15.72
C SER A 184 2.23 -3.02 -16.07
N ILE A 185 1.19 -3.67 -16.57
CA ILE A 185 1.16 -5.10 -16.88
C ILE A 185 0.82 -5.28 -18.35
N SER A 186 1.70 -5.96 -19.08
CA SER A 186 1.36 -6.48 -20.40
C SER A 186 0.55 -7.74 -20.23
N LEU A 187 -0.58 -7.83 -20.94
CA LEU A 187 -1.37 -9.04 -21.02
C LEU A 187 -0.63 -10.09 -21.84
N ARG A 188 -1.08 -11.34 -21.76
CA ARG A 188 -0.68 -12.41 -22.69
C ARG A 188 -1.96 -12.94 -23.30
N ASP A 189 -2.43 -12.25 -24.33
CA ASP A 189 -3.66 -12.64 -25.00
C ASP A 189 -3.37 -13.80 -25.96
N TYR A 190 -3.64 -15.01 -25.48
CA TYR A 190 -3.34 -16.26 -26.18
C TYR A 190 -4.01 -16.35 -27.56
N ASN A 191 -5.12 -15.64 -27.77
CA ASN A 191 -5.79 -15.60 -29.07
C ASN A 191 -5.05 -14.79 -30.14
N TYR A 192 -4.15 -13.87 -29.74
CA TYR A 192 -3.40 -13.01 -30.68
C TYR A 192 -1.92 -13.32 -30.74
N THR A 193 -1.37 -14.05 -29.75
CA THR A 193 0.06 -14.40 -29.73
C THR A 193 0.39 -15.77 -30.33
N GLY A 194 -0.60 -16.52 -30.83
CA GLY A 194 -0.39 -17.72 -31.65
C GLY A 194 0.47 -18.81 -31.00
N LEU A 195 0.00 -19.36 -29.88
CA LEU A 195 0.54 -20.61 -29.29
C LEU A 195 -0.57 -21.64 -29.18
#